data_AF-A0A7Z0Y1W7-F1
#
_entry.id   AF-A0A7Z0Y1W7-F1
#
_cell.length_a   1.000
_cell.length_b   1.000
_cell.length_c   1.000
_cell.angle_alpha   90.00
_cell.angle_beta   90.00
_cell.angle_gamma   90.00
#
_symmetry.space_group_name_H-M   'P 1'
#
loop_
_entity.id
_entity.type
_entity.pdbx_description
1 polymer ?
#
loop_
_entity_poly.entity_id
_entity_poly.type
_entity_poly.pdbx_seq_one_letter_code
_entity_poly.pdbx_strand_id
1 'polypeptide(L)'
;MGKLGGEMKALAKHCGGSHKTVYDRIHIVQCFDQHLRELNIQIQRVAQIKVRHIESYIHERLAQGIGKRTLQNEMASLRAVLQQAGRKQVAVHERLTNKSLGLSGESRSGTRQAITPDHYRHVLEMARTKDPGLAAALELSRLMGLRSQEAVQSAQSLKTWKQAVERGDTRLTVVFGTKGGRPRETVILDAGAIKNERSYRFKCSGSDYPFSIVT
;
A
#
# COMPACT_ATOMS: atom_id res chain seq x y z
N MET A 1 -12.37 9.11 -20.18
CA MET A 1 -10.88 9.02 -20.25
C MET A 1 -10.49 9.23 -21.70
N GLY A 2 -9.57 10.16 -21.99
CA GLY A 2 -9.14 10.43 -23.36
C GLY A 2 -8.28 9.29 -23.94
N LYS A 3 -7.93 9.38 -25.23
CA LYS A 3 -7.05 8.40 -25.90
C LYS A 3 -5.71 8.22 -25.17
N LEU A 4 -5.13 9.32 -24.69
CA LEU A 4 -3.89 9.28 -23.90
C LEU A 4 -4.07 8.47 -22.61
N GLY A 5 -5.03 8.84 -21.76
CA GLY A 5 -5.27 8.13 -20.51
C GLY A 5 -5.53 6.63 -20.71
N GLY A 6 -6.21 6.24 -21.80
CA GLY A 6 -6.38 4.84 -22.21
C GLY A 6 -5.04 4.14 -22.48
N GLU A 7 -4.19 4.74 -23.32
CA GLU A 7 -2.86 4.21 -23.65
C GLU A 7 -1.96 4.12 -22.41
N MET A 8 -1.92 5.18 -21.58
CA MET A 8 -1.12 5.19 -20.36
C MET A 8 -1.58 4.15 -19.34
N LYS A 9 -2.90 3.91 -19.22
CA LYS A 9 -3.44 2.85 -18.35
C LYS A 9 -2.99 1.46 -18.81
N ALA A 10 -3.00 1.20 -20.13
CA ALA A 10 -2.52 -0.06 -20.68
C ALA A 10 -1.03 -0.25 -20.36
N LEU A 11 -0.21 0.75 -20.64
CA LEU A 11 1.23 0.74 -20.34
C LEU A 11 1.51 0.54 -18.84
N ALA A 12 0.73 1.19 -17.98
CA ALA A 12 0.86 1.04 -16.53
C ALA A 12 0.60 -0.40 -16.05
N LYS A 13 -0.33 -1.12 -16.69
CA LYS A 13 -0.54 -2.56 -16.45
C LYS A 13 0.66 -3.39 -16.95
N HIS A 14 1.18 -3.08 -18.14
CA HIS A 14 2.31 -3.81 -18.72
C HIS A 14 3.62 -3.65 -17.93
N CYS A 15 3.80 -2.55 -17.18
CA CYS A 15 4.94 -2.41 -16.26
C CYS A 15 4.97 -3.50 -15.15
N GLY A 16 3.88 -4.21 -14.91
CA GLY A 16 3.78 -5.26 -13.90
C GLY A 16 3.91 -4.77 -12.45
N GLY A 17 4.17 -5.72 -11.55
CA GLY A 17 4.23 -5.52 -10.10
C GLY A 17 2.99 -6.06 -9.38
N SER A 18 2.93 -5.83 -8.06
CA SER A 18 1.77 -6.25 -7.26
C SER A 18 0.49 -5.52 -7.70
N HIS A 19 -0.69 -6.11 -7.44
CA HIS A 19 -1.98 -5.47 -7.74
C HIS A 19 -2.05 -4.03 -7.22
N LYS A 20 -1.59 -3.77 -6.00
CA LYS A 20 -1.53 -2.42 -5.43
C LYS A 20 -0.61 -1.49 -6.24
N THR A 21 0.57 -1.97 -6.62
CA THR A 21 1.53 -1.17 -7.41
C THR A 21 0.94 -0.80 -8.77
N VAL A 22 0.28 -1.74 -9.44
CA VAL A 22 -0.40 -1.49 -10.72
C VAL A 22 -1.55 -0.50 -10.53
N TYR A 23 -2.37 -0.68 -9.50
CA TYR A 23 -3.47 0.22 -9.16
C TYR A 23 -2.98 1.65 -8.90
N ASP A 24 -1.98 1.82 -8.04
CA ASP A 24 -1.41 3.13 -7.71
C ASP A 24 -0.86 3.81 -8.99
N ARG A 25 -0.17 3.05 -9.84
CA ARG A 25 0.37 3.56 -11.11
C ARG A 25 -0.73 4.00 -12.08
N ILE A 26 -1.82 3.23 -12.19
CA ILE A 26 -2.99 3.59 -13.01
C ILE A 26 -3.59 4.90 -12.52
N HIS A 27 -3.79 5.04 -11.21
CA HIS A 27 -4.31 6.28 -10.62
C HIS A 27 -3.41 7.47 -10.96
N ILE A 28 -2.09 7.33 -10.82
CA ILE A 28 -1.11 8.39 -11.11
C ILE A 28 -1.20 8.84 -12.58
N VAL A 29 -1.25 7.91 -13.53
CA VAL A 29 -1.34 8.30 -14.95
C VAL A 29 -2.69 8.94 -15.30
N GLN A 30 -3.76 8.59 -14.58
CA GLN A 30 -5.06 9.23 -14.74
C GLN A 30 -5.06 10.67 -14.20
N CYS A 31 -4.44 10.90 -13.02
CA CYS A 31 -4.21 12.27 -12.52
C CYS A 31 -3.41 13.10 -13.51
N PHE A 32 -2.36 12.54 -14.09
CA PHE A 32 -1.56 13.22 -15.11
C PHE A 32 -2.36 13.55 -16.38
N ASP A 33 -3.15 12.61 -16.91
CA ASP A 33 -4.03 12.84 -18.06
C ASP A 33 -5.12 13.90 -17.75
N GLN A 34 -5.57 13.97 -16.51
CA GLN A 34 -6.52 14.98 -16.05
C GLN A 34 -5.89 16.37 -16.00
N HIS A 35 -4.70 16.51 -15.40
CA HIS A 35 -3.91 17.75 -15.37
C HIS A 35 -3.73 18.36 -16.76
N LEU A 36 -3.37 17.53 -17.75
CA LEU A 36 -3.19 18.01 -19.12
C LEU A 36 -4.48 18.52 -19.73
N ARG A 37 -5.62 17.87 -19.44
CA ARG A 37 -6.93 18.32 -19.93
C ARG A 37 -7.35 19.63 -19.29
N GLU A 38 -7.07 19.82 -18.00
CA GLU A 38 -7.36 21.08 -17.28
C GLU A 38 -6.56 22.26 -17.83
N LEU A 39 -5.33 22.01 -18.29
CA LEU A 39 -4.51 23.01 -19.00
C LEU A 39 -4.86 23.16 -20.49
N ASN A 40 -5.93 22.52 -20.98
CA ASN A 40 -6.31 22.46 -22.40
C ASN A 40 -5.19 21.92 -23.32
N ILE A 41 -4.29 21.09 -22.80
CA ILE A 41 -3.23 20.43 -23.57
C ILE A 41 -3.79 19.19 -24.26
N GLN A 42 -4.07 19.32 -25.55
CA GLN A 42 -4.66 18.26 -26.36
C GLN A 42 -3.60 17.31 -26.94
N ILE A 43 -3.16 16.34 -26.14
CA ILE A 43 -2.33 15.23 -26.63
C ILE A 43 -3.10 13.91 -26.59
N GLN A 44 -2.90 13.07 -27.60
CA GLN A 44 -3.63 11.81 -27.76
C GLN A 44 -2.76 10.58 -27.53
N ARG A 45 -1.43 10.73 -27.62
CA ARG A 45 -0.46 9.63 -27.54
C ARG A 45 0.67 9.91 -26.58
N VAL A 46 1.18 8.88 -25.93
CA VAL A 46 2.36 8.96 -25.03
C VAL A 46 3.59 9.48 -25.78
N ALA A 47 3.70 9.21 -27.09
CA ALA A 47 4.72 9.76 -27.99
C ALA A 47 4.75 11.31 -28.06
N GLN A 48 3.67 11.99 -27.67
CA GLN A 48 3.56 13.45 -27.70
C GLN A 48 3.86 14.11 -26.35
N ILE A 49 4.03 13.33 -25.27
CA ILE A 49 4.39 13.87 -23.95
C ILE A 49 5.74 14.59 -24.03
N LYS A 50 5.81 15.83 -23.54
CA LYS A 50 7.05 16.59 -23.45
C LYS A 50 7.49 16.70 -22.00
N VAL A 51 8.78 16.93 -21.78
CA VAL A 51 9.36 17.15 -20.45
C VAL A 51 8.56 18.19 -19.65
N ARG A 52 8.25 19.33 -20.29
CA ARG A 52 7.45 20.42 -19.72
C ARG A 52 6.07 20.01 -19.20
N HIS A 53 5.45 18.98 -19.77
CA HIS A 53 4.14 18.50 -19.33
C HIS A 53 4.26 17.84 -17.95
N ILE A 54 5.33 17.07 -17.74
CA ILE A 54 5.58 16.37 -16.48
C ILE A 54 6.07 17.35 -15.42
N GLU A 55 6.92 18.30 -15.78
CA GLU A 55 7.32 19.38 -14.85
C GLU A 55 6.11 20.17 -14.37
N SER A 56 5.26 20.62 -15.30
CA SER A 56 4.03 21.36 -14.96
C SER A 56 3.14 20.56 -14.01
N TYR A 57 2.96 19.26 -14.26
CA TYR A 57 2.22 18.38 -13.36
C TYR A 57 2.83 18.35 -11.96
N ILE A 58 4.14 18.12 -11.84
CA ILE A 58 4.79 18.05 -10.53
C ILE A 58 4.74 19.40 -9.79
N HIS A 59 4.88 20.52 -10.50
CA HIS A 59 4.76 21.85 -9.90
C HIS A 59 3.36 22.12 -9.38
N GLU A 60 2.32 21.73 -10.12
CA GLU A 60 0.94 21.86 -9.64
C GLU A 60 0.71 21.00 -8.39
N ARG A 61 1.18 19.74 -8.40
CA ARG A 61 1.04 18.85 -7.24
C ARG A 61 1.80 19.35 -6.02
N LEU A 62 2.96 20.00 -6.21
CA LEU A 62 3.67 20.72 -5.14
C LEU A 62 2.84 21.89 -4.62
N ALA A 63 2.22 22.69 -5.49
CA ALA A 63 1.35 23.81 -5.11
C ALA A 63 0.11 23.34 -4.34
N GLN A 64 -0.40 22.14 -4.62
CA GLN A 64 -1.46 21.47 -3.86
C GLN A 64 -1.01 20.98 -2.47
N GLY A 65 0.27 21.14 -2.11
CA GLY A 65 0.81 20.70 -0.81
C GLY A 65 1.03 19.19 -0.71
N ILE A 66 1.09 18.46 -1.82
CA ILE A 66 1.36 17.02 -1.81
C ILE A 66 2.81 16.77 -1.36
N GLY A 67 2.98 15.91 -0.35
CA GLY A 67 4.29 15.58 0.21
C GLY A 67 5.27 15.04 -0.84
N LYS A 68 6.56 15.40 -0.72
CA LYS A 68 7.55 15.10 -1.76
C LYS A 68 7.74 13.60 -1.94
N ARG A 69 7.60 12.79 -0.88
CA ARG A 69 7.70 11.32 -0.93
C ARG A 69 6.63 10.72 -1.83
N THR A 70 5.42 11.28 -1.80
CA THR A 70 4.33 10.92 -2.70
C THR A 70 4.71 11.28 -4.11
N LEU A 71 5.16 12.52 -4.37
CA LEU A 71 5.59 12.97 -5.70
C LEU A 71 6.77 12.18 -6.27
N GLN A 72 7.69 11.72 -5.43
CA GLN A 72 8.76 10.81 -5.84
C GLN A 72 8.20 9.46 -6.32
N ASN A 73 7.14 8.93 -5.69
CA ASN A 73 6.44 7.74 -6.17
C ASN A 73 5.70 8.01 -7.48
N GLU A 74 5.05 9.18 -7.60
CA GLU A 74 4.39 9.60 -8.84
C GLU A 74 5.38 9.68 -9.99
N MET A 75 6.53 10.32 -9.78
CA MET A 75 7.62 10.39 -10.76
C MET A 75 8.18 9.02 -11.11
N ALA A 76 8.38 8.13 -10.14
CA ALA A 76 8.82 6.76 -10.41
C ALA A 76 7.81 6.00 -11.30
N SER A 77 6.51 6.20 -11.04
CA SER A 77 5.43 5.63 -11.85
C SER A 77 5.39 6.17 -13.27
N LEU A 78 5.47 7.49 -13.43
CA LEU A 78 5.50 8.15 -14.74
C LEU A 78 6.73 7.75 -15.56
N ARG A 79 7.92 7.69 -14.93
CA ARG A 79 9.15 7.22 -15.60
C ARG A 79 9.01 5.79 -16.09
N ALA A 80 8.46 4.88 -15.28
CA ALA A 80 8.26 3.50 -15.70
C ALA A 80 7.31 3.38 -16.90
N VAL A 81 6.21 4.14 -16.92
CA VAL A 81 5.25 4.16 -18.03
C VAL A 81 5.89 4.73 -19.31
N LEU A 82 6.65 5.81 -19.19
CA LEU A 82 7.41 6.37 -20.31
C LEU A 82 8.44 5.39 -20.86
N GLN A 83 9.20 4.72 -20.00
CA GLN A 83 10.18 3.71 -20.41
C GLN A 83 9.50 2.53 -21.11
N GLN A 84 8.35 2.06 -20.59
CA GLN A 84 7.54 1.02 -21.21
C GLN A 84 7.04 1.42 -22.60
N ALA A 85 6.76 2.71 -22.82
CA ALA A 85 6.40 3.27 -24.12
C ALA A 85 7.59 3.58 -25.04
N GLY A 86 8.81 3.14 -24.69
CA GLY A 86 10.02 3.41 -25.47
C GLY A 86 10.54 4.85 -25.35
N ARG A 87 10.03 5.65 -24.41
CA ARG A 87 10.39 7.06 -24.20
C ARG A 87 11.44 7.28 -23.12
N LYS A 88 12.50 6.47 -23.14
CA LYS A 88 13.58 6.50 -22.14
C LYS A 88 14.24 7.87 -22.04
N GLN A 89 14.45 8.56 -23.16
CA GLN A 89 15.03 9.90 -23.24
C GLN A 89 14.23 10.96 -22.48
N VAL A 90 12.90 10.86 -22.48
CA VAL A 90 12.06 11.76 -21.66
C VAL A 90 12.17 11.35 -20.19
N ALA A 91 12.09 10.04 -19.90
CA ALA A 91 12.08 9.53 -18.53
C ALA A 91 13.37 9.85 -17.73
N VAL A 92 14.52 9.93 -18.40
CA VAL A 92 15.84 10.20 -17.78
C VAL A 92 16.32 11.63 -17.96
N HIS A 93 15.49 12.52 -18.51
CA HIS A 93 15.85 13.90 -18.78
C HIS A 93 16.29 14.62 -17.49
N GLU A 94 17.35 15.44 -17.55
CA GLU A 94 17.96 16.12 -16.41
C GLU A 94 16.97 16.98 -15.60
N ARG A 95 16.06 17.65 -16.31
CA ARG A 95 14.93 18.43 -15.77
C ARG A 95 13.92 17.61 -14.97
N LEU A 96 13.82 16.31 -15.23
CA LEU A 96 12.90 15.41 -14.53
C LEU A 96 13.57 14.65 -13.38
N THR A 97 14.78 15.00 -12.96
CA THR A 97 15.37 14.42 -11.75
C THR A 97 14.67 14.94 -10.50
N ASN A 98 14.68 14.16 -9.41
CA ASN A 98 14.08 14.60 -8.15
C ASN A 98 14.72 15.90 -7.63
N LYS A 99 16.01 16.12 -7.91
CA LYS A 99 16.71 17.35 -7.55
C LYS A 99 16.17 18.55 -8.34
N SER A 100 16.10 18.43 -9.67
CA SER A 100 15.60 19.51 -10.55
C SER A 100 14.14 19.86 -10.26
N LEU A 101 13.33 18.88 -9.86
CA LEU A 101 11.92 19.07 -9.51
C LEU A 101 11.69 19.54 -8.06
N GLY A 102 12.73 19.83 -7.27
CA GLY A 102 12.59 20.28 -5.88
C GLY A 102 12.13 19.18 -4.90
N LEU A 103 12.15 17.91 -5.32
CA LEU A 103 11.69 16.74 -4.56
C LEU A 103 12.78 16.14 -3.65
N SER A 104 13.97 16.74 -3.59
CA SER A 104 15.07 16.30 -2.72
C SER A 104 14.92 16.78 -1.27
N GLY A 105 15.72 16.18 -0.37
CA GLY A 105 15.92 16.64 1.00
C GLY A 105 14.84 16.23 2.00
N GLU A 106 13.91 15.35 1.61
CA GLU A 106 12.87 14.89 2.53
C GLU A 106 13.38 13.76 3.44
N SER A 107 13.05 13.86 4.73
CA SER A 107 13.39 12.82 5.70
C SER A 107 12.64 11.52 5.41
N ARG A 108 13.32 10.39 5.65
CA ARG A 108 12.67 9.06 5.64
C ARG A 108 11.90 8.78 6.93
N SER A 109 12.05 9.63 7.94
CA SER A 109 11.31 9.51 9.20
C SER A 109 9.83 9.76 8.93
N GLY A 110 9.00 8.76 9.18
CA GLY A 110 7.55 8.91 9.09
C GLY A 110 7.01 9.83 10.18
N THR A 111 5.82 10.40 9.96
CA THR A 111 5.10 11.23 10.94
C THR A 111 4.29 10.43 11.95
N ARG A 112 4.26 9.10 11.83
CA ARG A 112 3.46 8.21 12.68
C ARG A 112 4.08 8.11 14.07
N GLN A 113 3.25 8.30 15.09
CA GLN A 113 3.62 8.14 16.50
C GLN A 113 3.21 6.75 17.01
N ALA A 114 3.87 6.30 18.08
CA ALA A 114 3.50 5.05 18.75
C ALA A 114 2.10 5.20 19.39
N ILE A 115 1.26 4.17 19.22
CA ILE A 115 -0.07 4.14 19.84
C ILE A 115 0.09 4.00 21.35
N THR A 116 -0.48 4.94 22.10
CA THR A 116 -0.49 4.93 23.56
C THR A 116 -1.31 3.76 24.11
N PRO A 117 -0.97 3.22 25.29
CA PRO A 117 -1.75 2.14 25.91
C PRO A 117 -3.23 2.49 26.11
N ASP A 118 -3.54 3.73 26.49
CA ASP A 118 -4.92 4.18 26.72
C ASP A 118 -5.74 4.23 25.44
N HIS A 119 -5.17 4.78 24.37
CA HIS A 119 -5.84 4.82 23.08
C HIS A 119 -6.07 3.41 22.54
N TYR A 120 -5.10 2.51 22.71
CA TYR A 120 -5.25 1.11 22.33
C TYR A 120 -6.41 0.43 23.08
N ARG A 121 -6.49 0.60 24.42
CA ARG A 121 -7.56 0.03 25.24
C ARG A 121 -8.94 0.51 24.79
N HIS A 122 -9.09 1.82 24.59
CA HIS A 122 -10.34 2.40 24.11
C HIS A 122 -10.77 1.84 22.75
N VAL A 123 -9.85 1.74 21.79
CA VAL A 123 -10.13 1.16 20.46
C VAL A 123 -10.48 -0.32 20.55
N LEU A 124 -9.81 -1.08 21.43
CA LEU A 124 -10.09 -2.50 21.63
C LEU A 124 -11.49 -2.74 22.21
N GLU A 125 -11.93 -1.92 23.17
CA GLU A 125 -13.30 -1.98 23.70
C GLU A 125 -14.34 -1.72 22.61
N MET A 126 -14.13 -0.69 21.78
CA MET A 126 -14.99 -0.43 20.62
C MET A 126 -14.96 -1.54 19.58
N ALA A 127 -13.83 -2.23 19.40
CA ALA A 127 -13.73 -3.35 18.48
C ALA A 127 -14.55 -4.54 18.98
N ARG A 128 -14.46 -4.86 20.29
CA ARG A 128 -15.21 -5.96 20.91
C ARG A 128 -16.72 -5.81 20.78
N THR A 129 -17.24 -4.59 20.85
CA THR A 129 -18.69 -4.33 20.66
C THR A 129 -19.13 -4.44 19.22
N LYS A 130 -18.22 -4.23 18.25
CA LYS A 130 -18.52 -4.29 16.81
C LYS A 130 -18.38 -5.69 16.23
N ASP A 131 -17.21 -6.31 16.44
CA ASP A 131 -16.88 -7.62 15.89
C ASP A 131 -15.78 -8.30 16.72
N PRO A 132 -16.02 -9.51 17.24
CA PRO A 132 -15.00 -10.26 17.98
C PRO A 132 -13.75 -10.59 17.16
N GLY A 133 -13.87 -10.79 15.85
CA GLY A 133 -12.74 -11.05 14.96
C GLY A 133 -11.81 -9.84 14.81
N LEU A 134 -12.38 -8.64 14.74
CA LEU A 134 -11.63 -7.38 14.74
C LEU A 134 -10.86 -7.18 16.04
N ALA A 135 -11.49 -7.47 17.19
CA ALA A 135 -10.83 -7.40 18.49
C ALA A 135 -9.62 -8.34 18.56
N ALA A 136 -9.80 -9.61 18.17
CA ALA A 136 -8.72 -10.60 18.11
C ALA A 136 -7.59 -10.17 17.14
N ALA A 137 -7.93 -9.61 15.97
CA ALA A 137 -6.93 -9.11 15.04
C ALA A 137 -6.10 -7.95 15.63
N LEU A 138 -6.70 -7.07 16.43
CA LEU A 138 -6.01 -5.98 17.12
C LEU A 138 -5.11 -6.48 18.26
N GLU A 139 -5.57 -7.47 19.03
CA GLU A 139 -4.80 -8.15 20.08
C GLU A 139 -3.58 -8.85 19.48
N LEU A 140 -3.75 -9.69 18.46
CA LEU A 140 -2.65 -10.33 17.74
C LEU A 140 -1.69 -9.32 17.11
N SER A 141 -2.20 -8.23 16.52
CA SER A 141 -1.35 -7.17 15.97
C SER A 141 -0.45 -6.54 17.04
N ARG A 142 -1.00 -6.31 18.24
CA ARG A 142 -0.26 -5.71 19.35
C ARG A 142 0.79 -6.67 19.92
N LEU A 143 0.46 -7.95 20.04
CA LEU A 143 1.32 -8.99 20.64
C LEU A 143 2.44 -9.45 19.72
N MET A 144 2.24 -9.38 18.40
CA MET A 144 3.17 -9.95 17.41
C MET A 144 3.72 -8.92 16.42
N GLY A 145 3.28 -7.67 16.47
CA GLY A 145 3.70 -6.64 15.51
C GLY A 145 3.28 -6.94 14.07
N LEU A 146 2.06 -7.44 13.88
CA LEU A 146 1.53 -7.77 12.56
C LEU A 146 1.19 -6.49 11.78
N ARG A 147 1.43 -6.51 10.47
CA ARG A 147 0.86 -5.51 9.56
C ARG A 147 -0.64 -5.73 9.43
N SER A 148 -1.40 -4.68 9.09
CA SER A 148 -2.86 -4.76 8.99
C SER A 148 -3.35 -5.93 8.13
N GLN A 149 -2.70 -6.19 6.98
CA GLN A 149 -3.07 -7.31 6.12
C GLN A 149 -2.68 -8.68 6.72
N GLU A 150 -1.55 -8.77 7.42
CA GLU A 150 -1.12 -9.98 8.13
C GLU A 150 -2.10 -10.30 9.27
N ALA A 151 -2.55 -9.28 10.00
CA ALA A 151 -3.52 -9.41 11.08
C ALA A 151 -4.88 -9.93 10.59
N VAL A 152 -5.42 -9.35 9.51
CA VAL A 152 -6.69 -9.78 8.92
C VAL A 152 -6.61 -11.22 8.38
N GLN A 153 -5.47 -11.62 7.82
CA GLN A 153 -5.28 -12.97 7.29
C GLN A 153 -4.76 -13.99 8.32
N SER A 154 -4.50 -13.56 9.56
CA SER A 154 -3.90 -14.40 10.62
C SER A 154 -4.73 -15.62 10.97
N ALA A 155 -6.05 -15.56 10.77
CA ALA A 155 -6.99 -16.67 10.97
C ALA A 155 -6.52 -17.98 10.30
N GLN A 156 -5.86 -17.87 9.14
CA GLN A 156 -5.32 -19.00 8.38
C GLN A 156 -4.11 -19.68 9.06
N SER A 157 -3.39 -18.96 9.93
CA SER A 157 -2.20 -19.46 10.63
C SER A 157 -2.43 -19.85 12.09
N LEU A 158 -3.61 -19.54 12.67
CA LEU A 158 -3.86 -19.71 14.12
C LEU A 158 -3.60 -21.14 14.61
N LYS A 159 -3.97 -22.16 13.82
CA LYS A 159 -3.75 -23.58 14.20
C LYS A 159 -2.27 -23.89 14.36
N THR A 160 -1.45 -23.48 13.39
CA THR A 160 0.00 -23.69 13.39
C THR A 160 0.68 -22.87 14.47
N TRP A 161 0.26 -21.62 14.65
CA TRP A 161 0.79 -20.75 15.70
C TRP A 161 0.48 -21.27 17.09
N LYS A 162 -0.72 -21.80 17.32
CA LYS A 162 -1.10 -22.45 18.57
C LYS A 162 -0.16 -23.60 18.91
N GLN A 163 0.10 -24.50 17.96
CA GLN A 163 1.01 -25.64 18.17
C GLN A 163 2.43 -25.20 18.49
N ALA A 164 2.93 -24.16 17.81
CA ALA A 164 4.24 -23.58 18.08
C ALA A 164 4.31 -22.98 19.50
N VAL A 165 3.29 -22.24 19.93
CA VAL A 165 3.20 -21.68 21.29
C VAL A 165 3.09 -22.78 22.36
N GLU A 166 2.38 -23.86 22.08
CA GLU A 166 2.25 -25.03 22.98
C GLU A 166 3.58 -25.79 23.11
N ARG A 167 4.37 -25.84 22.04
CA ARG A 167 5.74 -26.37 22.06
C ARG A 167 6.75 -25.47 22.80
N GLY A 168 6.37 -24.22 23.07
CA GLY A 168 7.24 -23.24 23.73
C GLY A 168 8.06 -22.38 22.77
N ASP A 169 7.71 -22.34 21.49
CA ASP A 169 8.38 -21.48 20.52
C ASP A 169 8.15 -20.01 20.89
N THR A 170 9.21 -19.20 20.79
CA THR A 170 9.17 -17.76 21.06
C THR A 170 8.98 -16.92 19.79
N ARG A 171 8.98 -17.59 18.63
CA ARG A 171 8.85 -16.99 17.31
C ARG A 171 7.82 -17.72 16.47
N LEU A 172 7.12 -16.97 15.63
CA LEU A 172 6.10 -17.49 14.73
C LEU A 172 6.36 -17.02 13.31
N THR A 173 6.22 -17.95 12.36
CA THR A 173 6.29 -17.66 10.93
C THR A 173 4.98 -17.05 10.45
N VAL A 174 5.03 -15.83 9.93
CA VAL A 174 3.93 -15.17 9.23
C VAL A 174 4.09 -15.41 7.74
N VAL A 175 3.10 -16.08 7.13
CA VAL A 175 3.09 -16.43 5.70
C VAL A 175 2.04 -15.62 4.96
N PHE A 176 0.83 -15.52 5.52
CA PHE A 176 -0.30 -14.82 4.90
C PHE A 176 -0.26 -13.30 5.14
N GLY A 177 -0.77 -12.55 4.16
CA GLY A 177 -0.80 -11.08 4.20
C GLY A 177 0.58 -10.40 4.12
N THR A 178 1.66 -11.16 3.92
CA THR A 178 3.02 -10.63 3.86
C THR A 178 3.26 -9.81 2.60
N LYS A 179 4.05 -8.75 2.73
CA LYS A 179 4.40 -7.89 1.60
C LYS A 179 5.22 -8.67 0.57
N GLY A 180 4.69 -8.77 -0.65
CA GLY A 180 5.36 -9.47 -1.75
C GLY A 180 5.38 -11.00 -1.61
N GLY A 181 4.51 -11.56 -0.75
CA GLY A 181 4.41 -13.00 -0.52
C GLY A 181 5.63 -13.63 0.15
N ARG A 182 6.50 -12.81 0.77
CA ARG A 182 7.72 -13.28 1.43
C ARG A 182 7.43 -13.57 2.89
N PRO A 183 7.52 -14.84 3.33
CA PRO A 183 7.34 -15.19 4.74
C PRO A 183 8.33 -14.44 5.62
N ARG A 184 7.93 -14.16 6.87
CA ARG A 184 8.82 -13.56 7.87
C ARG A 184 8.59 -14.15 9.25
N GLU A 185 9.64 -14.15 10.04
CA GLU A 185 9.56 -14.46 11.48
C GLU A 185 9.11 -13.24 12.27
N THR A 186 8.31 -13.47 13.31
CA THR A 186 7.97 -12.48 14.32
C THR A 186 8.11 -13.04 15.73
N VAL A 187 8.46 -12.17 16.67
CA VAL A 187 8.62 -12.53 18.09
C VAL A 187 7.28 -12.38 18.79
N ILE A 188 6.97 -13.33 19.67
CA ILE A 188 5.83 -13.22 20.59
C ILE A 188 6.25 -12.31 21.75
N LEU A 189 5.63 -11.14 21.88
CA LEU A 189 5.98 -10.19 22.95
C LEU A 189 5.46 -10.64 24.32
N ASP A 190 4.32 -11.34 24.36
CA ASP A 190 3.76 -11.94 25.57
C ASP A 190 3.09 -13.28 25.23
N ALA A 191 3.78 -14.37 25.57
CA ALA A 191 3.31 -15.73 25.30
C ALA A 191 2.18 -16.17 26.25
N GLY A 192 2.04 -15.53 27.40
CA GLY A 192 0.94 -15.78 28.34
C GLY A 192 -0.38 -15.21 27.84
N ALA A 193 -0.34 -14.01 27.25
CA ALA A 193 -1.50 -13.37 26.64
C ALA A 193 -2.03 -14.14 25.43
N ILE A 194 -1.16 -14.65 24.55
CA ILE A 194 -1.58 -15.46 23.38
C ILE A 194 -2.24 -16.78 23.80
N LYS A 195 -1.78 -17.40 24.90
CA LYS A 195 -2.39 -18.63 25.44
C LYS A 195 -3.78 -18.38 26.03
N ASN A 196 -4.08 -17.16 26.48
CA ASN A 196 -5.36 -16.77 27.10
C ASN A 196 -6.40 -16.21 26.13
N GLU A 197 -6.05 -15.93 24.88
CA GLU A 197 -7.00 -15.56 23.80
C GLU A 197 -7.96 -16.72 23.40
N ARG A 198 -8.05 -17.75 24.26
CA ARG A 198 -8.86 -18.96 24.23
C ARG A 198 -10.38 -18.76 24.22
N SER A 199 -10.91 -17.54 24.23
CA SER A 199 -12.37 -17.32 24.32
C SER A 199 -13.04 -16.79 23.05
N TYR A 200 -12.30 -16.27 22.07
CA TYR A 200 -12.89 -15.95 20.78
C TYR A 200 -12.98 -17.21 19.93
N ARG A 201 -14.01 -17.99 20.21
CA ARG A 201 -14.57 -18.97 19.28
C ARG A 201 -14.90 -18.20 18.01
N PHE A 202 -13.97 -18.16 17.05
CA PHE A 202 -14.29 -17.87 15.66
C PHE A 202 -15.33 -18.91 15.24
N LYS A 203 -16.62 -18.57 15.36
CA LYS A 203 -17.68 -19.22 14.60
C LYS A 203 -17.49 -18.76 13.15
N CYS A 204 -16.42 -19.21 12.51
CA CYS A 204 -16.40 -19.37 11.05
C CYS A 204 -17.18 -20.67 10.75
N SER A 205 -18.46 -20.70 11.10
CA SER A 205 -19.42 -21.70 10.63
C SER A 205 -20.56 -20.90 10.01
N GLY A 206 -20.41 -20.66 8.72
CA GLY A 206 -21.27 -19.81 7.91
C GLY A 206 -20.68 -19.77 6.52
N SER A 207 -20.79 -20.91 5.82
CA SER A 207 -21.04 -20.88 4.38
C SER A 207 -22.04 -19.76 4.09
N ASP A 208 -21.72 -18.89 3.13
CA ASP A 208 -22.48 -17.73 2.63
C ASP A 208 -21.89 -16.36 2.99
N TYR A 209 -20.70 -16.07 2.44
CA TYR A 209 -20.34 -14.71 2.05
C TYR A 209 -19.71 -14.72 0.65
N PRO A 210 -20.41 -14.23 -0.39
CA PRO A 210 -19.80 -13.98 -1.69
C PRO A 210 -18.97 -12.70 -1.54
N PHE A 211 -17.71 -12.83 -1.14
CA PHE A 211 -16.74 -11.76 -1.34
C PHE A 211 -16.37 -11.75 -2.83
N SER A 212 -17.26 -11.14 -3.63
CA SER A 212 -16.94 -10.75 -5.00
C SER A 212 -15.82 -9.72 -4.92
N ILE A 213 -14.60 -10.17 -5.14
CA ILE A 213 -13.52 -9.30 -5.59
C ILE A 213 -13.98 -8.78 -6.94
N VAL A 214 -14.52 -7.56 -6.96
CA VAL A 214 -14.74 -6.84 -8.20
C VAL A 214 -13.36 -6.56 -8.79
N THR A 215 -12.99 -7.40 -9.75
CA THR A 215 -11.85 -7.28 -10.67
C THR A 215 -11.94 -6.04 -11.54
#